data_AF-A0A0G2HUP5-F1
#
_entry.id   AF-A0A0G2HUP5-F1
#
_cell.length_a   1.000
_cell.length_b   1.000
_cell.length_c   1.000
_cell.angle_alpha   90.00
_cell.angle_beta   90.00
_cell.angle_gamma   90.00
#
_symmetry.space_group_name_H-M   'P 1'
#
loop_
_entity.id
_entity.type
_entity.pdbx_description
1 polymer ?
#
loop_
_entity_poly.entity_id
_entity_poly.type
_entity_poly.pdbx_seq_one_letter_code
_entity_poly.pdbx_strand_id
1 'polypeptide(L)'
;MSEYGVDGAMIATCAEANSSCFRSSDEGGLLPWRDIVYAYMDFCLQCENKWGNSKYLLNMLIPGKERAFNAAKQSKSYQDCCRVLGFEDLVPRAKVVDEIIGRTPAEGQEEEEEERDELVSDKKKKKIKIPAVQKAMLTNESAKAAGISAGSGNTRSGSRLGKDRGVKRATTTPMLDENVNLPDAAVSMDMAAAHPPAMENAPVTSPLHG
;
A
#
# COMPACT_ATOMS: atom_id res chain seq x y z
N MET A 1 -16.23 -26.15 1.29
CA MET A 1 -16.88 -26.91 2.37
C MET A 1 -16.83 -28.40 2.08
N SER A 2 -17.61 -28.95 1.14
CA SER A 2 -17.57 -30.40 0.81
C SER A 2 -16.15 -30.96 0.54
N GLU A 3 -15.31 -30.24 -0.21
CA GLU A 3 -13.88 -30.54 -0.45
C GLU A 3 -13.06 -30.83 0.82
N TYR A 4 -13.40 -30.17 1.94
CA TYR A 4 -12.70 -30.26 3.22
C TYR A 4 -13.48 -31.03 4.29
N GLY A 5 -14.69 -31.52 3.98
CA GLY A 5 -15.54 -32.25 4.93
C GLY A 5 -16.01 -31.42 6.15
N VAL A 6 -16.14 -30.10 6.00
CA VAL A 6 -16.52 -29.18 7.11
C VAL A 6 -17.84 -28.45 6.86
N ASP A 7 -18.63 -28.29 7.93
CA ASP A 7 -19.91 -27.57 7.95
C ASP A 7 -19.77 -26.04 8.01
N GLY A 8 -18.55 -25.52 8.22
CA GLY A 8 -18.28 -24.09 8.33
C GLY A 8 -16.81 -23.76 8.14
N ALA A 9 -16.51 -22.47 7.96
CA ALA A 9 -15.15 -21.95 7.78
C ALA A 9 -14.99 -20.58 8.45
N MET A 10 -13.80 -20.28 8.95
CA MET A 10 -13.43 -18.97 9.48
C MET A 10 -12.69 -18.17 8.40
N ILE A 11 -13.11 -16.93 8.18
CA ILE A 11 -12.49 -16.02 7.20
C ILE A 11 -11.91 -14.81 7.96
N ALA A 12 -10.58 -14.69 7.97
CA ALA A 12 -9.87 -13.57 8.58
C ALA A 12 -9.39 -12.57 7.50
N THR A 13 -8.23 -12.78 6.89
CA THR A 13 -7.57 -11.79 6.01
C THR A 13 -8.38 -11.35 4.79
N CYS A 14 -9.28 -12.19 4.26
CA CYS A 14 -10.19 -11.75 3.20
C CYS A 14 -11.27 -10.78 3.72
N ALA A 15 -11.74 -10.94 4.96
CA ALA A 15 -12.69 -10.03 5.60
C ALA A 15 -12.01 -8.73 6.08
N GLU A 16 -10.73 -8.79 6.47
CA GLU A 16 -9.90 -7.60 6.76
C GLU A 16 -9.70 -6.73 5.51
N ALA A 17 -9.53 -7.35 4.34
CA ALA A 17 -9.40 -6.64 3.06
C ALA A 17 -10.76 -6.19 2.49
N ASN A 18 -11.80 -7.01 2.66
CA ASN A 18 -13.16 -6.73 2.19
C ASN A 18 -14.19 -7.53 3.01
N SER A 19 -14.82 -6.89 4.00
CA SER A 19 -15.78 -7.53 4.90
C SER A 19 -17.07 -8.01 4.23
N SER A 20 -17.33 -7.62 2.97
CA SER A 20 -18.46 -8.15 2.19
C SER A 20 -18.21 -9.54 1.60
N CYS A 21 -17.05 -10.16 1.87
CA CYS A 21 -16.73 -11.54 1.48
C CYS A 21 -17.68 -12.62 2.03
N PHE A 22 -18.57 -12.26 2.95
CA PHE A 22 -19.63 -13.13 3.47
C PHE A 22 -20.95 -13.07 2.66
N ARG A 23 -21.10 -12.14 1.71
CA ARG A 23 -22.28 -12.08 0.81
C ARG A 23 -22.21 -13.19 -0.23
N SER A 24 -23.34 -13.84 -0.47
CA SER A 24 -23.52 -14.79 -1.57
C SER A 24 -23.49 -14.09 -2.94
N SER A 25 -23.33 -14.88 -4.01
CA SER A 25 -23.44 -14.39 -5.39
C SER A 25 -24.79 -13.74 -5.68
N ASP A 26 -25.87 -14.34 -5.15
CA ASP A 26 -27.25 -13.89 -5.38
C ASP A 26 -27.57 -12.59 -4.64
N GLU A 27 -26.93 -12.36 -3.49
CA GLU A 27 -26.94 -11.05 -2.80
C GLU A 27 -26.07 -9.99 -3.49
N GLY A 28 -25.32 -10.33 -4.53
CA GLY A 28 -24.44 -9.42 -5.28
C GLY A 28 -22.97 -9.42 -4.87
N GLY A 29 -22.49 -10.46 -4.18
CA GLY A 29 -21.06 -10.75 -3.98
C GLY A 29 -20.23 -9.65 -3.30
N LEU A 30 -19.03 -9.35 -3.81
CA LEU A 30 -18.15 -8.34 -3.23
C LEU A 30 -18.60 -6.90 -3.56
N LEU A 31 -18.73 -6.07 -2.53
CA LEU A 31 -18.93 -4.62 -2.66
C LEU A 31 -17.63 -3.88 -3.06
N PRO A 32 -17.74 -2.74 -3.75
CA PRO A 32 -16.68 -1.74 -3.86
C PRO A 32 -16.14 -1.30 -2.49
N TRP A 33 -14.84 -0.97 -2.44
CA TRP A 33 -14.18 -0.56 -1.20
C TRP A 33 -14.83 0.66 -0.54
N ARG A 34 -15.35 1.62 -1.34
CA ARG A 34 -15.90 2.88 -0.83
C ARG A 34 -17.21 2.68 -0.07
N ASP A 35 -18.02 1.72 -0.49
CA ASP A 35 -19.31 1.40 0.15
C ASP A 35 -19.09 0.69 1.48
N ILE A 36 -18.09 -0.19 1.54
CA ILE A 36 -17.64 -0.87 2.77
C ILE A 36 -17.05 0.15 3.74
N VAL A 37 -16.20 1.07 3.27
CA VAL A 37 -15.59 2.12 4.07
C VAL A 37 -16.63 3.11 4.59
N TYR A 38 -17.66 3.44 3.80
CA TYR A 38 -18.80 4.24 4.26
C TYR A 38 -19.57 3.54 5.37
N ALA A 39 -19.98 2.28 5.17
CA ALA A 39 -20.72 1.50 6.17
C ALA A 39 -19.89 1.28 7.46
N TYR A 40 -18.58 1.06 7.32
CA TYR A 40 -17.66 0.95 8.45
C TYR A 40 -17.51 2.26 9.22
N MET A 41 -17.44 3.40 8.53
CA MET A 41 -17.41 4.73 9.16
C MET A 41 -18.70 5.01 9.92
N ASP A 42 -19.87 4.81 9.31
CA ASP A 42 -21.16 5.01 9.98
C ASP A 42 -21.30 4.13 11.23
N PHE A 43 -20.94 2.84 11.15
CA PHE A 43 -20.92 1.94 12.30
C PHE A 43 -19.94 2.39 13.41
N CYS A 44 -18.74 2.86 13.05
CA CYS A 44 -17.77 3.39 14.01
C CYS A 44 -18.27 4.66 14.72
N LEU A 45 -19.08 5.47 14.03
CA LEU A 45 -19.75 6.63 14.62
C LEU A 45 -20.93 6.22 15.52
N GLN A 46 -21.70 5.19 15.15
CA GLN A 46 -22.79 4.66 15.99
C GLN A 46 -22.30 4.07 17.32
N CYS A 47 -21.08 3.52 17.37
CA CYS A 47 -20.49 2.92 18.59
C CYS A 47 -19.37 3.75 19.23
N GLU A 48 -19.23 5.03 18.87
CA GLU A 48 -18.26 5.99 19.45
C GLU A 48 -16.80 5.46 19.48
N ASN A 49 -16.43 4.62 18.50
CA ASN A 49 -15.18 3.87 18.53
C ASN A 49 -13.97 4.82 18.58
N LYS A 50 -12.93 4.47 19.35
CA LYS A 50 -11.74 5.32 19.44
C LYS A 50 -11.04 5.42 18.09
N TRP A 51 -10.87 6.66 17.61
CA TRP A 51 -10.37 6.99 16.27
C TRP A 51 -9.12 6.21 15.83
N GLY A 52 -8.19 5.89 16.75
CA GLY A 52 -7.00 5.08 16.43
C GLY A 52 -7.32 3.67 15.91
N ASN A 53 -8.37 3.04 16.43
CA ASN A 53 -8.84 1.72 15.98
C ASN A 53 -9.46 1.82 14.58
N SER A 54 -10.34 2.80 14.39
CA SER A 54 -11.02 3.04 13.11
C SER A 54 -10.01 3.38 12.02
N LYS A 55 -9.06 4.28 12.32
CA LYS A 55 -7.96 4.63 11.44
C LYS A 55 -7.05 3.45 11.09
N TYR A 56 -6.86 2.48 11.99
CA TYR A 56 -6.11 1.26 11.67
C TYR A 56 -6.81 0.46 10.55
N LEU A 57 -8.08 0.12 10.71
CA LEU A 57 -8.82 -0.67 9.70
C LEU A 57 -9.10 0.13 8.41
N LEU A 58 -9.30 1.44 8.46
CA LEU A 58 -9.38 2.29 7.25
C LEU A 58 -8.11 2.21 6.39
N ASN A 59 -6.92 2.05 6.99
CA ASN A 59 -5.67 1.85 6.24
C ASN A 59 -5.54 0.44 5.61
N MET A 60 -6.44 -0.49 5.91
CA MET A 60 -6.53 -1.81 5.26
C MET A 60 -7.67 -1.84 4.22
N LEU A 61 -8.83 -1.27 4.56
CA LEU A 61 -10.01 -1.24 3.70
C LEU A 61 -9.88 -0.29 2.50
N ILE A 62 -9.17 0.84 2.63
CA ILE A 62 -8.93 1.76 1.51
C ILE A 62 -7.70 1.26 0.71
N PRO A 63 -7.83 0.89 -0.59
CA PRO A 63 -6.70 0.39 -1.35
C PRO A 63 -5.58 1.42 -1.50
N GLY A 64 -4.34 1.05 -1.17
CA GLY A 64 -3.18 1.97 -1.14
C GLY A 64 -2.77 2.64 -2.47
N LYS A 65 -3.46 2.32 -3.57
CA LYS A 65 -3.33 2.99 -4.89
C LYS A 65 -4.30 4.15 -5.08
N GLU A 66 -5.34 4.25 -4.24
CA GLU A 66 -6.38 5.26 -4.35
C GLU A 66 -5.88 6.66 -3.96
N ARG A 67 -6.35 7.70 -4.65
CA ARG A 67 -6.03 9.09 -4.30
C ARG A 67 -6.50 9.43 -2.87
N ALA A 68 -7.63 8.86 -2.46
CA ALA A 68 -8.20 9.02 -1.13
C ALA A 68 -7.31 8.45 -0.01
N PHE A 69 -6.54 7.38 -0.28
CA PHE A 69 -5.75 6.68 0.74
C PHE A 69 -4.80 7.60 1.50
N ASN A 70 -3.99 8.39 0.79
CA ASN A 70 -2.99 9.23 1.43
C ASN A 70 -3.62 10.34 2.30
N ALA A 71 -4.77 10.87 1.91
CA ALA A 71 -5.47 11.90 2.68
C ALA A 71 -6.18 11.29 3.90
N ALA A 72 -6.93 10.20 3.73
CA ALA A 72 -7.57 9.48 4.84
C ALA A 72 -6.53 8.98 5.86
N LYS A 73 -5.37 8.50 5.40
CA LYS A 73 -4.22 8.14 6.24
C LYS A 73 -3.62 9.31 7.01
N GLN A 74 -3.71 10.54 6.52
CA GLN A 74 -3.29 11.73 7.27
C GLN A 74 -4.32 12.12 8.33
N SER A 75 -5.63 11.97 8.04
CA SER A 75 -6.73 12.53 8.85
C SER A 75 -6.68 12.26 10.36
N LYS A 76 -7.02 13.25 11.18
CA LYS A 76 -6.73 13.31 12.63
C LYS A 76 -7.95 13.12 13.53
N SER A 77 -9.14 13.22 12.95
CA SER A 77 -10.46 13.05 13.58
C SER A 77 -11.45 12.41 12.57
N TYR A 78 -12.64 12.00 13.02
CA TYR A 78 -13.70 11.50 12.12
C TYR A 78 -14.22 12.59 11.17
N GLN A 79 -14.45 13.81 11.66
CA GLN A 79 -14.95 14.95 10.87
C GLN A 79 -14.06 15.19 9.64
N ASP A 80 -12.75 15.24 9.87
CA ASP A 80 -11.70 15.38 8.86
C ASP A 80 -11.74 14.20 7.86
N CYS A 81 -11.77 12.97 8.36
CA CYS A 81 -11.84 11.78 7.50
C CYS A 81 -13.11 11.74 6.61
N CYS A 82 -14.28 12.07 7.16
CA CYS A 82 -15.54 12.11 6.40
C CYS A 82 -15.49 13.14 5.26
N ARG A 83 -14.99 14.35 5.52
CA ARG A 83 -14.77 15.37 4.47
C ARG A 83 -13.81 14.88 3.38
N VAL A 84 -12.67 14.34 3.79
CA VAL A 84 -11.63 13.81 2.89
C VAL A 84 -12.14 12.66 2.00
N LEU A 85 -13.04 11.83 2.51
CA LEU A 85 -13.66 10.73 1.77
C LEU A 85 -14.89 11.15 0.97
N GLY A 86 -15.44 12.36 1.17
CA GLY A 86 -16.66 12.86 0.55
C GLY A 86 -17.92 12.17 1.10
N PHE A 87 -18.02 12.05 2.43
CA PHE A 87 -19.15 11.53 3.20
C PHE A 87 -19.79 12.66 4.02
N GLU A 88 -20.24 13.72 3.34
CA GLU A 88 -20.72 14.96 3.97
C GLU A 88 -21.95 14.75 4.88
N ASP A 89 -22.74 13.73 4.61
CA ASP A 89 -23.88 13.28 5.39
C ASP A 89 -23.48 12.69 6.76
N LEU A 90 -22.28 12.11 6.88
CA LEU A 90 -21.73 11.60 8.14
C LEU A 90 -21.05 12.71 8.97
N VAL A 91 -20.66 13.83 8.35
CA VAL A 91 -19.93 14.93 9.03
C VAL A 91 -20.65 15.49 10.28
N PRO A 92 -21.98 15.69 10.30
CA PRO A 92 -22.68 16.17 11.49
C PRO A 92 -22.57 15.22 12.69
N ARG A 93 -22.63 13.90 12.47
CA ARG A 93 -22.43 12.90 13.54
C ARG A 93 -20.96 12.78 13.92
N ALA A 94 -20.06 12.87 12.93
CA ALA A 94 -18.62 12.82 13.13
C ALA A 94 -18.10 13.91 14.08
N LYS A 95 -18.66 15.12 14.02
CA LYS A 95 -18.38 16.21 14.98
C LYS A 95 -18.68 15.79 16.43
N VAL A 96 -19.92 15.33 16.68
CA VAL A 96 -20.38 14.94 18.02
C VAL A 96 -19.54 13.78 18.57
N VAL A 97 -19.20 12.79 17.72
CA VAL A 97 -18.34 11.67 18.14
C VAL A 97 -16.91 12.12 18.40
N ASP A 98 -16.35 13.03 17.59
CA ASP A 98 -15.02 13.61 17.84
C ASP A 98 -14.99 14.38 19.18
N GLU A 99 -16.03 15.13 19.52
CA GLU A 99 -16.17 15.79 20.82
C GLU A 99 -16.20 14.75 21.97
N ILE A 100 -17.08 13.74 21.88
CA ILE A 100 -17.23 12.70 22.91
C ILE A 100 -15.92 11.92 23.15
N ILE A 101 -15.18 11.58 22.09
CA ILE A 101 -13.97 10.75 22.23
C ILE A 101 -12.70 11.56 22.61
N GLY A 102 -12.78 12.89 22.66
CA GLY A 102 -11.65 13.79 22.93
C GLY A 102 -10.75 14.02 21.71
N ARG A 103 -11.37 14.28 20.55
CA ARG A 103 -10.74 14.41 19.22
C ARG A 103 -11.16 15.65 18.43
N THR A 104 -11.92 16.57 19.03
CA THR A 104 -12.27 17.87 18.42
C THR A 104 -11.01 18.53 17.83
N PRO A 105 -10.94 18.78 16.50
CA PRO A 105 -9.86 19.59 15.96
C PRO A 105 -10.02 21.00 16.52
N ALA A 106 -8.97 21.55 17.15
CA ALA A 106 -9.08 22.89 17.72
C ALA A 106 -9.17 23.91 16.58
N GLU A 107 -10.18 24.79 16.63
CA GLU A 107 -10.37 25.85 15.64
C GLU A 107 -9.16 26.82 15.73
N GLY A 108 -8.23 26.68 14.78
CA GLY A 108 -6.92 27.36 14.77
C GLY A 108 -5.69 26.44 14.61
N GLN A 109 -5.82 25.11 14.72
CA GLN A 109 -4.67 24.19 14.59
C GLN A 109 -4.08 24.07 13.17
N GLU A 110 -4.76 24.57 12.15
CA GLU A 110 -4.25 24.57 10.77
C GLU A 110 -2.93 25.38 10.68
N GLU A 111 -2.81 26.49 11.42
CA GLU A 111 -1.58 27.32 11.45
C GLU A 111 -0.42 26.67 12.22
N GLU A 112 -0.68 26.11 13.42
CA GLU A 112 0.36 25.41 14.22
C GLU A 112 0.89 24.13 13.54
N GLU A 113 0.05 23.45 12.76
CA GLU A 113 0.45 22.22 12.08
C GLU A 113 1.20 22.47 10.77
N GLU A 114 0.92 23.56 10.04
CA GLU A 114 1.77 24.00 8.93
C GLU A 114 3.17 24.40 9.43
N GLU A 115 3.29 25.19 10.52
CA GLU A 115 4.61 25.47 11.14
C GLU A 115 5.35 24.18 11.53
N ARG A 116 4.64 23.19 12.09
CA ARG A 116 5.27 21.91 12.48
C ARG A 116 5.79 21.12 11.29
N ASP A 117 5.02 20.97 10.21
CA ASP A 117 5.46 20.21 9.04
C ASP A 117 6.47 20.97 8.17
N GLU A 118 6.45 22.31 8.14
CA GLU A 118 7.57 23.15 7.68
C GLU A 118 8.86 22.79 8.45
N LEU A 119 8.83 22.86 9.80
CA LEU A 119 9.95 22.57 10.69
C LEU A 119 10.44 21.11 10.59
N VAL A 120 9.57 20.15 10.28
CA VAL A 120 9.93 18.74 10.04
C VAL A 120 10.52 18.55 8.64
N SER A 121 9.97 19.20 7.61
CA SER A 121 10.54 19.20 6.25
C SER A 121 11.97 19.74 6.26
N ASP A 122 12.21 20.79 7.05
CA ASP A 122 13.48 21.49 7.09
C ASP A 122 14.54 20.72 7.90
N LYS A 123 14.12 20.00 8.96
CA LYS A 123 14.96 18.97 9.61
C LYS A 123 15.34 17.84 8.64
N LYS A 124 14.45 17.47 7.71
CA LYS A 124 14.72 16.45 6.68
C LYS A 124 15.73 16.94 5.63
N LYS A 125 15.64 18.22 5.22
CA LYS A 125 16.65 18.90 4.38
C LYS A 125 18.02 19.00 5.09
N LYS A 126 18.03 19.42 6.36
CA LYS A 126 19.26 19.61 7.17
C LYS A 126 20.04 18.31 7.44
N LYS A 127 19.38 17.15 7.54
CA LYS A 127 20.05 15.84 7.74
C LYS A 127 21.01 15.42 6.63
N ILE A 128 20.99 16.04 5.45
CA ILE A 128 21.89 15.73 4.33
C ILE A 128 23.31 16.30 4.53
N LYS A 129 23.50 17.29 5.43
CA LYS A 129 24.82 17.93 5.68
C LYS A 129 25.30 17.68 7.10
N ILE A 130 25.83 16.47 7.33
CA ILE A 130 26.46 16.05 8.60
C ILE A 130 27.72 16.92 8.83
N PRO A 131 27.93 17.53 10.02
CA PRO A 131 29.07 18.42 10.27
C PRO A 131 30.46 17.80 10.02
N ALA A 132 30.59 16.47 10.18
CA ALA A 132 31.81 15.74 9.88
C ALA A 132 32.20 15.81 8.39
N VAL A 133 31.22 15.73 7.47
CA VAL A 133 31.44 15.87 6.03
C VAL A 133 31.91 17.29 5.71
N GLN A 134 31.26 18.29 6.31
CA GLN A 134 31.61 19.69 6.11
C GLN A 134 33.01 20.03 6.63
N LYS A 135 33.44 19.41 7.75
CA LYS A 135 34.82 19.52 8.26
C LYS A 135 35.82 18.87 7.30
N ALA A 136 35.53 17.66 6.80
CA ALA A 136 36.41 16.95 5.87
C ALA A 136 36.63 17.69 4.53
N MET A 137 35.59 18.36 4.01
CA MET A 137 35.70 19.19 2.79
C MET A 137 36.56 20.45 2.97
N LEU A 138 36.71 20.94 4.21
CA LEU A 138 37.54 22.10 4.53
C LEU A 138 39.00 21.72 4.85
N THR A 139 39.24 20.51 5.35
CA THR A 139 40.59 20.05 5.77
C THR A 139 41.32 19.22 4.73
N ASN A 140 40.73 18.95 3.56
CA ASN A 140 41.37 18.11 2.52
C ASN A 140 41.15 18.66 1.10
N GLU A 141 42.24 19.07 0.46
CA GLU A 141 42.28 19.60 -0.91
C GLU A 141 41.67 18.63 -1.94
N SER A 142 41.79 17.31 -1.78
CA SER A 142 41.23 16.36 -2.74
C SER A 142 39.69 16.28 -2.69
N ALA A 143 39.10 16.45 -1.50
CA ALA A 143 37.65 16.49 -1.33
C ALA A 143 37.03 17.77 -1.93
N LYS A 144 37.79 18.87 -1.92
CA LYS A 144 37.44 20.15 -2.55
C LYS A 144 37.53 20.07 -4.08
N ALA A 145 38.54 19.40 -4.62
CA ALA A 145 38.69 19.18 -6.07
C ALA A 145 37.62 18.25 -6.67
N ALA A 146 37.11 17.28 -5.90
CA ALA A 146 36.02 16.40 -6.32
C ALA A 146 34.61 17.01 -6.14
N GLY A 147 34.50 18.20 -5.54
CA GLY A 147 33.24 18.90 -5.32
C GLY A 147 32.69 19.51 -6.61
N ILE A 148 31.78 18.80 -7.28
CA ILE A 148 31.09 19.27 -8.50
C ILE A 148 30.41 20.62 -8.20
N SER A 149 30.97 21.70 -8.74
CA SER A 149 30.45 23.05 -8.59
C SER A 149 29.21 23.25 -9.46
N ALA A 150 28.03 23.12 -8.85
CA ALA A 150 26.74 23.44 -9.48
C ALA A 150 26.55 24.97 -9.66
N GLY A 151 27.43 25.58 -10.46
CA GLY A 151 27.32 26.96 -10.94
C GLY A 151 26.63 27.01 -12.30
N SER A 152 25.74 27.98 -12.49
CA SER A 152 25.02 28.18 -13.76
C SER A 152 25.97 28.50 -14.91
N GLY A 153 25.90 27.75 -16.02
CA GLY A 153 26.76 27.97 -17.19
C GLY A 153 26.43 27.04 -18.36
N ASN A 154 25.86 27.59 -19.44
CA ASN A 154 25.52 26.87 -20.67
C ASN A 154 26.67 26.93 -21.70
N THR A 155 27.02 25.81 -22.34
CA THR A 155 27.41 25.74 -23.78
C THR A 155 27.55 24.29 -24.29
N ARG A 156 27.77 24.13 -25.61
CA ARG A 156 27.78 22.85 -26.36
C ARG A 156 29.21 22.34 -26.67
N SER A 157 29.27 21.07 -27.09
CA SER A 157 30.14 20.53 -28.17
C SER A 157 31.58 20.04 -27.86
N GLY A 158 31.72 18.70 -27.84
CA GLY A 158 32.58 18.02 -28.85
C GLY A 158 33.94 17.45 -28.41
N SER A 159 34.44 16.48 -29.22
CA SER A 159 35.74 15.78 -29.15
C SER A 159 35.96 14.91 -27.89
N ARG A 160 36.03 13.57 -27.94
CA ARG A 160 36.92 12.60 -28.65
C ARG A 160 38.34 12.46 -28.04
N LEU A 161 38.74 11.18 -27.86
CA LEU A 161 40.06 10.62 -27.49
C LEU A 161 40.57 11.01 -26.07
N GLY A 162 41.31 10.16 -25.34
CA GLY A 162 41.55 8.72 -25.50
C GLY A 162 42.98 8.24 -25.17
N LYS A 163 43.08 6.97 -24.72
CA LYS A 163 44.22 6.03 -24.85
C LYS A 163 45.22 5.81 -23.67
N ASP A 164 45.21 4.55 -23.21
CA ASP A 164 46.26 3.67 -22.64
C ASP A 164 47.24 4.11 -21.51
N ARG A 165 47.13 3.40 -20.36
CA ARG A 165 48.18 2.61 -19.66
C ARG A 165 47.65 2.17 -18.27
N GLY A 166 47.87 0.96 -17.75
CA GLY A 166 48.50 -0.26 -18.29
C GLY A 166 48.26 -1.47 -17.35
N VAL A 167 48.42 -2.70 -17.84
CA VAL A 167 47.98 -3.95 -17.17
C VAL A 167 48.98 -4.52 -16.16
N LYS A 168 48.50 -5.04 -15.02
CA LYS A 168 48.98 -6.31 -14.42
C LYS A 168 47.80 -7.16 -13.93
N ARG A 169 47.99 -8.48 -13.91
CA ARG A 169 46.98 -9.53 -13.63
C ARG A 169 47.54 -10.50 -12.59
N ALA A 170 46.72 -10.95 -11.64
CA ALA A 170 47.00 -12.12 -10.80
C ALA A 170 45.67 -12.83 -10.48
N THR A 171 45.70 -14.16 -10.34
CA THR A 171 44.52 -15.01 -10.16
C THR A 171 44.78 -16.01 -9.04
N THR A 172 43.89 -16.07 -8.04
CA THR A 172 43.83 -17.14 -7.05
C THR A 172 42.39 -17.38 -6.61
N THR A 173 41.81 -18.50 -7.04
CA THR A 173 40.65 -19.12 -6.39
C THR A 173 41.10 -20.04 -5.25
N PRO A 174 40.31 -20.18 -4.19
CA PRO A 174 40.28 -21.39 -3.36
C PRO A 174 39.10 -22.30 -3.77
N MET A 175 39.34 -23.61 -3.70
CA MET A 175 38.34 -24.69 -3.57
C MET A 175 38.73 -25.49 -2.31
N LEU A 176 37.97 -26.40 -1.72
CA LEU A 176 36.62 -26.97 -1.99
C LEU A 176 35.73 -26.68 -0.73
N ASP A 177 34.71 -27.40 -0.24
CA ASP A 177 33.82 -28.54 -0.61
C ASP A 177 32.58 -28.46 0.36
N GLU A 178 31.54 -29.30 0.43
CA GLU A 178 31.07 -30.50 -0.30
C GLU A 178 29.50 -30.55 -0.27
N ASN A 179 28.88 -31.18 -1.28
CA ASN A 179 27.57 -31.86 -1.34
C ASN A 179 26.50 -31.62 -0.24
N VAL A 180 25.37 -31.00 -0.63
CA VAL A 180 24.02 -31.40 -0.15
C VAL A 180 23.08 -31.53 -1.35
N ASN A 181 22.48 -32.70 -1.50
CA ASN A 181 21.60 -33.07 -2.61
C ASN A 181 20.18 -32.49 -2.46
N LEU A 182 19.71 -31.75 -3.48
CA LEU A 182 18.28 -31.49 -3.71
C LEU A 182 17.92 -31.95 -5.14
N PRO A 183 16.95 -32.87 -5.32
CA PRO A 183 16.45 -33.21 -6.64
C PRO A 183 15.53 -32.11 -7.18
N ASP A 184 15.93 -31.50 -8.30
CA ASP A 184 15.05 -30.63 -9.09
C ASP A 184 14.03 -31.50 -9.85
N ALA A 185 12.76 -31.07 -9.85
CA ALA A 185 11.63 -31.86 -10.34
C ALA A 185 10.59 -30.96 -11.03
N ALA A 186 11.00 -30.35 -12.13
CA ALA A 186 10.09 -29.62 -13.02
C ALA A 186 9.03 -30.56 -13.62
N VAL A 187 7.81 -30.54 -13.05
CA VAL A 187 6.65 -31.24 -13.61
C VAL A 187 5.92 -30.30 -14.58
N SER A 188 6.26 -30.39 -15.86
CA SER A 188 5.40 -29.89 -16.93
C SER A 188 4.12 -30.73 -16.97
N MET A 189 2.99 -30.17 -16.54
CA MET A 189 1.68 -30.82 -16.70
C MET A 189 1.11 -30.54 -18.10
N ASP A 190 0.96 -31.61 -18.88
CA ASP A 190 0.50 -31.59 -20.26
C ASP A 190 -1.01 -31.33 -20.37
N MET A 191 -1.45 -30.52 -21.35
CA MET A 191 -2.87 -30.25 -21.59
C MET A 191 -3.51 -31.31 -22.50
N ALA A 192 -3.73 -32.51 -21.94
CA ALA A 192 -4.55 -33.53 -22.57
C ALA A 192 -6.05 -33.24 -22.38
N ALA A 193 -6.78 -32.97 -23.46
CA ALA A 193 -8.22 -32.73 -23.42
C ALA A 193 -9.03 -34.02 -23.25
N ALA A 194 -10.09 -33.97 -22.42
CA ALA A 194 -11.07 -35.04 -22.29
C ALA A 194 -12.49 -34.48 -22.46
N HIS A 195 -13.17 -34.85 -23.55
CA HIS A 195 -14.58 -34.53 -23.75
C HIS A 195 -15.47 -35.39 -22.83
N PRO A 196 -16.50 -34.83 -22.17
CA PRO A 196 -17.62 -35.63 -21.71
C PRO A 196 -18.43 -36.12 -22.94
N PRO A 197 -18.88 -37.38 -22.99
CA PRO A 197 -19.76 -37.84 -24.07
C PRO A 197 -21.14 -37.19 -23.94
N ALA A 198 -21.68 -36.70 -25.05
CA ALA A 198 -23.07 -36.25 -25.11
C ALA A 198 -24.01 -37.46 -25.01
N MET A 199 -25.11 -37.31 -24.26
CA MET A 199 -26.26 -38.20 -24.35
C MET A 199 -27.50 -37.40 -24.74
N GLU A 200 -28.36 -38.05 -25.53
CA GLU A 200 -29.28 -37.43 -26.48
C GLU A 200 -30.59 -36.93 -25.85
N ASN A 201 -31.26 -35.96 -26.49
CA ASN A 201 -32.55 -35.44 -26.06
C ASN A 201 -33.70 -36.33 -26.55
N ALA A 202 -34.67 -36.66 -25.68
CA ALA A 202 -36.01 -37.10 -26.08
C ALA A 202 -37.07 -36.63 -25.05
N PRO A 203 -38.32 -36.30 -25.44
CA PRO A 203 -39.01 -35.17 -24.81
C PRO A 203 -40.49 -35.38 -24.40
N VAL A 204 -41.07 -34.32 -23.81
CA VAL A 204 -42.51 -34.04 -23.61
C VAL A 204 -43.27 -34.93 -22.58
N THR A 205 -43.70 -34.33 -21.47
CA THR A 205 -45.14 -34.05 -21.21
C THR A 205 -45.35 -33.16 -19.98
N SER A 206 -46.06 -32.06 -20.20
CA SER A 206 -46.95 -31.40 -19.22
C SER A 206 -48.37 -31.42 -19.84
N PRO A 207 -49.46 -31.03 -19.15
CA PRO A 207 -49.57 -30.49 -17.80
C PRO A 207 -50.66 -31.19 -16.94
N LEU A 208 -50.87 -30.70 -15.71
CA LEU A 208 -52.22 -30.61 -15.16
C LEU A 208 -52.34 -29.35 -14.27
N HIS A 209 -53.52 -28.71 -14.27
CA HIS A 209 -53.89 -27.67 -13.29
C HIS A 209 -54.71 -28.32 -12.16
N GLY A 210 -54.70 -27.72 -10.98
CA GLY A 210 -55.44 -28.16 -9.79
C GLY A 210 -55.08 -27.33 -8.58
#